data_AF-A0A947YU36-F1
#
_entry.id   AF-A0A947YU36-F1
#
_cell.length_a   1.000
_cell.length_b   1.000
_cell.length_c   1.000
_cell.angle_alpha   90.00
_cell.angle_beta   90.00
_cell.angle_gamma   90.00
#
_symmetry.space_group_name_H-M   'P 1'
#
loop_
_entity.id
_entity.type
_entity.pdbx_description
1 polymer ?
#
loop_
_entity_poly.entity_id
_entity_poly.type
_entity_poly.pdbx_seq_one_letter_code
_entity_poly.pdbx_strand_id
1 'polypeptide(L)'
;MKLKQETQSKSFFDSVEEGDLQEVLKYLKRDPSCLFLRNDYQETALHRAALLGNIKLVMLLKNNQNIQMEDIFGFTPFARAAMSGHRDLLPFLGNLTDTPDKNGSTPLMWACARHHSDVISYLLKVGGNIDHRNLFGMTALSECALRGYTHLCQVLLENGAIIDIPDNHLQTPLHKALWKQYPETAYYLLDSGADADFADENGFTPIMWASKWGFEEVVKILIEKGANVHQTSIRGQSALMEAANRGHVNILKILESITCSSC
;
A
#
# COMPACT_ATOMS: atom_id res chain seq x y z
N MET A 1 19.34 -12.90 53.89
CA MET A 1 18.84 -11.67 53.23
C MET A 1 18.28 -12.06 51.87
N LYS A 2 16.95 -12.09 51.72
CA LYS A 2 16.31 -12.28 50.41
C LYS A 2 16.43 -10.95 49.66
N LEU A 3 17.17 -10.95 48.55
CA LEU A 3 17.17 -9.87 47.56
C LEU A 3 15.72 -9.67 47.11
N LYS A 4 15.17 -8.49 47.42
CA LYS A 4 13.91 -8.04 46.81
C LYS A 4 14.17 -7.99 45.31
N GLN A 5 13.50 -8.86 44.56
CA GLN A 5 13.25 -8.63 43.15
C GLN A 5 12.49 -7.31 43.09
N GLU A 6 13.17 -6.25 42.66
CA GLU A 6 12.50 -5.03 42.19
C GLU A 6 11.67 -5.45 40.99
N THR A 7 10.40 -5.75 41.26
CA THR A 7 9.38 -5.86 40.24
C THR A 7 9.25 -4.46 39.69
N GLN A 8 9.84 -4.25 38.50
CA GLN A 8 9.69 -3.02 37.74
C GLN A 8 8.19 -2.71 37.70
N SER A 9 7.80 -1.59 38.29
CA SER A 9 6.39 -1.18 38.38
C SER A 9 5.85 -1.06 36.96
N LYS A 10 5.05 -2.05 36.53
CA LYS A 10 4.42 -2.13 35.21
C LYS A 10 3.72 -0.81 34.90
N SER A 11 4.11 -0.13 33.82
CA SER A 11 3.58 1.18 33.46
C SER A 11 2.12 1.09 32.99
N PHE A 12 1.45 2.25 32.87
CA PHE A 12 0.12 2.30 32.28
C PHE A 12 0.12 1.77 30.83
N PHE A 13 1.13 2.15 30.04
CA PHE A 13 1.27 1.67 28.66
C PHE A 13 1.60 0.18 28.60
N ASP A 14 2.43 -0.35 29.50
CA ASP A 14 2.71 -1.80 29.57
C ASP A 14 1.42 -2.59 29.80
N SER A 15 0.51 -2.05 30.62
CA SER A 15 -0.81 -2.65 30.88
C SER A 15 -1.72 -2.65 29.64
N VAL A 16 -1.65 -1.59 28.84
CA VAL A 16 -2.37 -1.50 27.56
C VAL A 16 -1.77 -2.47 26.55
N GLU A 17 -0.44 -2.59 26.49
CA GLU A 17 0.27 -3.47 25.56
C GLU A 17 0.04 -4.95 25.84
N GLU A 18 -0.01 -5.34 27.11
CA GLU A 18 -0.36 -6.70 27.52
C GLU A 18 -1.87 -6.98 27.38
N GLY A 19 -2.69 -5.96 27.10
CA GLY A 19 -4.14 -6.12 27.00
C GLY A 19 -4.85 -6.34 28.33
N ASP A 20 -4.19 -6.02 29.46
CA ASP A 20 -4.70 -6.25 30.81
C ASP A 20 -5.75 -5.20 31.19
N LEU A 21 -7.00 -5.50 30.85
CA LEU A 21 -8.15 -4.64 31.11
C LEU A 21 -8.30 -4.29 32.60
N GLN A 22 -8.00 -5.23 33.50
CA GLN A 22 -8.18 -4.99 34.93
C GLN A 22 -7.15 -4.01 35.45
N GLU A 23 -5.89 -4.16 35.03
CA GLU A 23 -4.83 -3.26 35.44
C GLU A 23 -5.01 -1.87 34.85
N VAL A 24 -5.40 -1.78 33.57
CA VAL A 24 -5.79 -0.49 32.95
C VAL A 24 -6.90 0.19 33.75
N LEU A 25 -7.96 -0.53 34.14
CA LEU A 25 -9.05 0.03 34.96
C LEU A 25 -8.57 0.49 36.35
N LYS A 26 -7.64 -0.23 36.99
CA LYS A 26 -7.05 0.20 38.27
C LYS A 26 -6.28 1.52 38.11
N TYR A 27 -5.47 1.64 37.05
CA TYR A 27 -4.78 2.88 36.71
C TYR A 27 -5.75 4.03 36.52
N LEU A 28 -6.80 3.84 35.70
CA LEU A 28 -7.81 4.86 35.41
C LEU A 28 -8.60 5.30 36.66
N LYS A 29 -8.89 4.38 37.58
CA LYS A 29 -9.55 4.69 38.86
C LYS A 29 -8.65 5.47 39.80
N ARG A 30 -7.35 5.14 39.82
CA ARG A 30 -6.36 5.78 40.69
C ARG A 30 -5.99 7.18 40.18
N ASP A 31 -5.80 7.30 38.88
CA ASP A 31 -5.40 8.53 38.20
C ASP A 31 -6.00 8.59 36.78
N PRO A 32 -7.14 9.28 36.61
CA PRO A 32 -7.77 9.47 35.31
C PRO A 32 -6.89 10.21 34.29
N SER A 33 -5.88 10.98 34.73
CA SER A 33 -5.01 11.74 33.83
C SER A 33 -4.11 10.84 32.97
N CYS A 34 -3.94 9.57 33.37
CA CYS A 34 -3.25 8.54 32.59
C CYS A 34 -3.81 8.39 31.17
N LEU A 35 -5.09 8.72 30.93
CA LEU A 35 -5.72 8.71 29.60
C LEU A 35 -5.05 9.65 28.59
N PHE A 36 -4.44 10.73 29.08
CA PHE A 36 -3.83 11.77 28.24
C PHE A 36 -2.33 11.59 28.07
N LEU A 37 -1.74 10.56 28.71
CA LEU A 37 -0.34 10.24 28.53
C LEU A 37 -0.04 9.85 27.09
N ARG A 38 1.19 10.16 26.67
CA ARG A 38 1.74 9.85 25.35
C ARG A 38 3.03 9.07 25.57
N ASN A 39 3.23 8.00 24.82
CA ASN A 39 4.50 7.29 24.81
C ASN A 39 5.54 8.05 23.94
N ASP A 40 6.72 7.47 23.77
CA ASP A 40 7.82 8.07 23.00
C ASP A 40 7.49 8.30 21.51
N TYR A 41 6.54 7.53 20.96
CA TYR A 41 6.00 7.71 19.61
C TYR A 41 4.84 8.71 19.56
N GLN A 42 4.61 9.44 20.65
CA GLN A 42 3.40 10.23 20.84
C GLN A 42 2.13 9.41 20.60
N GLU A 43 2.09 8.12 20.87
CA GLU A 43 0.86 7.33 20.79
C GLU A 43 0.04 7.51 22.07
N THR A 44 -1.29 7.61 21.94
CA THR A 44 -2.19 7.47 23.09
C THR A 44 -2.44 5.99 23.41
N ALA A 45 -3.01 5.68 24.57
CA ALA A 45 -3.44 4.30 24.86
C ALA A 45 -4.45 3.75 23.82
N LEU A 46 -5.28 4.60 23.21
CA LEU A 46 -6.19 4.18 22.15
C LEU A 46 -5.45 3.78 20.87
N HIS A 47 -4.33 4.43 20.52
CA HIS A 47 -3.49 4.00 19.40
C HIS A 47 -2.95 2.58 19.63
N ARG A 48 -2.42 2.30 20.82
CA ARG A 48 -1.90 0.97 21.17
C ARG A 48 -3.00 -0.09 21.16
N ALA A 49 -4.14 0.21 21.79
CA ALA A 49 -5.30 -0.70 21.80
C ALA A 49 -5.81 -1.00 20.39
N ALA A 50 -5.83 0.00 19.51
CA ALA A 50 -6.21 -0.13 18.11
C ALA A 50 -5.18 -0.93 17.30
N LEU A 51 -3.89 -0.65 17.49
CA LEU A 51 -2.78 -1.35 16.84
C LEU A 51 -2.74 -2.84 17.19
N LEU A 52 -3.10 -3.19 18.43
CA LEU A 52 -3.09 -4.56 18.97
C LEU A 52 -4.41 -5.31 18.77
N GLY A 53 -5.44 -4.66 18.23
CA GLY A 53 -6.72 -5.32 17.97
C GLY A 53 -7.57 -5.56 19.23
N ASN A 54 -7.26 -4.92 20.35
CA ASN A 54 -7.95 -5.17 21.61
C ASN A 54 -9.27 -4.39 21.69
N ILE A 55 -10.35 -5.00 21.20
CA ILE A 55 -11.69 -4.40 21.16
C ILE A 55 -12.18 -3.94 22.54
N LYS A 56 -11.87 -4.68 23.61
CA LYS A 56 -12.31 -4.32 24.96
C LYS A 56 -11.63 -3.03 25.42
N LEU A 57 -10.32 -2.89 25.19
CA LEU A 57 -9.59 -1.67 25.49
C LEU A 57 -10.04 -0.50 24.61
N VAL A 58 -10.28 -0.72 23.32
CA VAL A 58 -10.82 0.33 22.43
C VAL A 58 -12.16 0.84 22.95
N MET A 59 -13.08 -0.06 23.32
CA MET A 59 -14.39 0.33 23.86
C MET A 59 -14.30 1.06 25.20
N LEU A 60 -13.33 0.70 26.05
CA LEU A 60 -13.06 1.39 27.31
C LEU A 60 -12.50 2.81 27.09
N LEU A 61 -11.59 2.97 26.15
CA LEU A 61 -10.77 4.18 26.01
C LEU A 61 -11.39 5.23 25.08
N LYS A 62 -12.16 4.82 24.06
CA LYS A 62 -12.59 5.72 22.97
C LYS A 62 -13.42 6.92 23.39
N ASN A 63 -14.27 6.78 24.42
CA ASN A 63 -15.22 7.84 24.80
C ASN A 63 -14.55 9.04 25.50
N ASN A 64 -13.32 8.84 26.01
CA ASN A 64 -12.60 9.85 26.78
C ASN A 64 -11.35 10.36 26.06
N GLN A 65 -11.10 9.90 24.83
CA GLN A 65 -9.93 10.29 24.04
C GLN A 65 -10.35 10.93 22.73
N ASN A 66 -9.53 11.86 22.25
CA ASN A 66 -9.66 12.38 20.90
C ASN A 66 -9.29 11.27 19.91
N ILE A 67 -10.29 10.69 19.24
CA ILE A 67 -10.11 9.63 18.24
C ILE A 67 -9.36 10.11 16.98
N GLN A 68 -9.24 11.42 16.78
CA GLN A 68 -8.49 12.06 15.69
C GLN A 68 -7.05 12.37 16.08
N MET A 69 -6.63 12.10 17.33
CA MET A 69 -5.28 12.42 17.76
C MET A 69 -4.27 11.65 16.90
N GLU A 70 -3.24 12.34 16.43
CA GLU A 70 -2.17 11.76 15.63
C GLU A 70 -0.93 11.47 16.46
N ASP A 71 -0.23 10.38 16.15
CA ASP A 71 1.09 10.07 16.67
C ASP A 71 2.23 10.82 15.94
N ILE A 72 3.51 10.50 16.24
CA ILE A 72 4.64 11.18 15.59
C ILE A 72 4.71 10.97 14.08
N PHE A 73 4.03 9.96 13.52
CA PHE A 73 4.00 9.67 12.09
C PHE A 73 2.72 10.18 11.43
N GLY A 74 1.78 10.76 12.19
CA GLY A 74 0.50 11.21 11.66
C GLY A 74 -0.59 10.14 11.68
N PHE A 75 -0.35 8.96 12.27
CA PHE A 75 -1.42 7.96 12.34
C PHE A 75 -2.40 8.31 13.44
N THR A 76 -3.68 8.21 13.12
CA THR A 76 -4.76 8.12 14.10
C THR A 76 -4.89 6.68 14.62
N PRO A 77 -5.62 6.45 15.74
CA PRO A 77 -5.97 5.09 16.15
C PRO A 77 -6.71 4.30 15.08
N PHE A 78 -7.59 4.95 14.29
CA PHE A 78 -8.26 4.33 13.15
C PHE A 78 -7.25 3.82 12.13
N ALA A 79 -6.27 4.66 11.75
CA ALA A 79 -5.23 4.28 10.81
C ALA A 79 -4.33 3.16 11.35
N ARG A 80 -4.04 3.14 12.66
CA ARG A 80 -3.31 2.02 13.30
C ARG A 80 -4.10 0.71 13.26
N ALA A 81 -5.41 0.74 13.53
CA ALA A 81 -6.26 -0.46 13.38
C ALA A 81 -6.30 -0.96 11.93
N ALA A 82 -6.44 -0.05 10.95
CA ALA A 82 -6.46 -0.41 9.54
C ALA A 82 -5.13 -1.02 9.08
N MET A 83 -4.00 -0.39 9.44
CA MET A 83 -2.65 -0.86 9.13
C MET A 83 -2.33 -2.24 9.75
N SER A 84 -2.90 -2.56 10.90
CA SER A 84 -2.73 -3.87 11.57
C SER A 84 -3.78 -4.91 11.17
N GLY A 85 -4.75 -4.59 10.31
CA GLY A 85 -5.75 -5.55 9.86
C GLY A 85 -6.90 -5.77 10.83
N HIS A 86 -7.15 -4.85 11.74
CA HIS A 86 -8.21 -4.97 12.75
C HIS A 86 -9.53 -4.35 12.27
N ARG A 87 -10.11 -4.95 11.23
CA ARG A 87 -11.35 -4.49 10.59
C ARG A 87 -12.50 -4.27 11.57
N ASP A 88 -12.66 -5.15 12.55
CA ASP A 88 -13.77 -5.09 13.52
C ASP A 88 -13.70 -3.88 14.47
N LEU A 89 -12.53 -3.23 14.56
CA LEU A 89 -12.38 -2.02 15.36
C LEU A 89 -12.82 -0.75 14.62
N LEU A 90 -12.76 -0.75 13.28
CA LEU A 90 -12.96 0.44 12.46
C LEU A 90 -14.33 1.11 12.70
N PRO A 91 -15.46 0.39 12.84
CA PRO A 91 -16.75 1.01 13.15
C PRO A 91 -16.78 1.77 14.48
N PHE A 92 -15.89 1.43 15.42
CA PHE A 92 -15.84 2.06 16.74
C PHE A 92 -14.88 3.25 16.81
N LEU A 93 -14.01 3.42 15.81
CA LEU A 93 -12.95 4.44 15.78
C LEU A 93 -13.29 5.64 14.88
N GLY A 94 -14.55 5.75 14.46
CA GLY A 94 -15.05 6.85 13.62
C GLY A 94 -14.91 6.58 12.11
N ASN A 95 -15.25 7.57 11.29
CA ASN A 95 -15.13 7.49 9.83
C ASN A 95 -13.93 8.33 9.35
N LEU A 96 -12.72 7.79 9.55
CA LEU A 96 -11.45 8.47 9.28
C LEU A 96 -10.72 7.85 8.08
N THR A 97 -11.51 7.42 7.09
CA THR A 97 -11.07 6.62 5.93
C THR A 97 -9.98 7.30 5.10
N ASP A 98 -10.00 8.63 5.07
CA ASP A 98 -9.14 9.45 4.23
C ASP A 98 -8.17 10.34 5.01
N THR A 99 -8.09 10.19 6.33
CA THR A 99 -7.13 10.94 7.16
C THR A 99 -5.73 10.42 6.88
N PRO A 100 -4.85 11.21 6.22
CA PRO A 100 -3.54 10.72 5.82
C PRO A 100 -2.54 10.80 6.97
N ASP A 101 -1.51 9.96 6.92
CA ASP A 101 -0.31 10.13 7.73
C ASP A 101 0.56 11.31 7.24
N LYS A 102 1.72 11.52 7.88
CA LYS A 102 2.66 12.59 7.48
C LYS A 102 3.27 12.42 6.09
N ASN A 103 3.20 11.22 5.51
CA ASN A 103 3.62 10.96 4.13
C ASN A 103 2.45 11.10 3.15
N GLY A 104 1.26 11.50 3.59
CA GLY A 104 0.07 11.58 2.76
C GLY A 104 -0.62 10.23 2.53
N SER A 105 -0.24 9.15 3.23
CA SER A 105 -0.78 7.82 2.97
C SER A 105 -2.02 7.57 3.82
N THR A 106 -3.12 7.16 3.18
CA THR A 106 -4.40 6.89 3.86
C THR A 106 -4.44 5.49 4.48
N PRO A 107 -5.40 5.23 5.40
CA PRO A 107 -5.68 3.89 5.91
C PRO A 107 -5.83 2.82 4.82
N LEU A 108 -6.43 3.16 3.67
CA LEU A 108 -6.59 2.24 2.54
C LEU A 108 -5.23 1.85 1.95
N MET A 109 -4.34 2.82 1.73
CA MET A 109 -3.00 2.57 1.22
C MET A 109 -2.20 1.66 2.17
N TRP A 110 -2.30 1.90 3.48
CA TRP A 110 -1.65 1.05 4.48
C TRP A 110 -2.24 -0.37 4.54
N ALA A 111 -3.56 -0.51 4.43
CA ALA A 111 -4.21 -1.81 4.36
C ALA A 111 -3.78 -2.60 3.10
N CYS A 112 -3.65 -1.92 1.96
CA CYS A 112 -3.08 -2.47 0.72
C CYS A 112 -1.61 -2.90 0.90
N ALA A 113 -0.78 -2.02 1.48
CA ALA A 113 0.64 -2.30 1.72
C ALA A 113 0.87 -3.53 2.63
N ARG A 114 -0.08 -3.79 3.53
CA ARG A 114 -0.02 -4.87 4.53
C ARG A 114 -0.90 -6.08 4.18
N HIS A 115 -1.57 -6.06 3.02
CA HIS A 115 -2.40 -7.14 2.50
C HIS A 115 -3.62 -7.51 3.40
N HIS A 116 -4.30 -6.51 3.95
CA HIS A 116 -5.48 -6.69 4.80
C HIS A 116 -6.80 -6.58 4.02
N SER A 117 -7.17 -7.65 3.30
CA SER A 117 -8.32 -7.66 2.36
C SER A 117 -9.67 -7.30 3.00
N ASP A 118 -9.88 -7.69 4.25
CA ASP A 118 -11.10 -7.39 5.01
C ASP A 118 -11.20 -5.89 5.36
N VAL A 119 -10.08 -5.28 5.76
CA VAL A 119 -9.97 -3.83 5.96
C VAL A 119 -10.17 -3.08 4.65
N ILE A 120 -9.53 -3.51 3.56
CA ILE A 120 -9.69 -2.91 2.22
C ILE A 120 -11.17 -2.91 1.83
N SER A 121 -11.83 -4.07 1.91
CA SER A 121 -13.25 -4.22 1.59
C SER A 121 -14.14 -3.31 2.44
N TYR A 122 -13.82 -3.16 3.73
CA TYR A 122 -14.54 -2.26 4.62
C TYR A 122 -14.35 -0.79 4.20
N LEU A 123 -13.11 -0.36 4.00
CA LEU A 123 -12.77 1.04 3.68
C LEU A 123 -13.40 1.48 2.35
N LEU A 124 -13.37 0.63 1.32
CA LEU A 124 -14.04 0.88 0.04
C LEU A 124 -15.56 1.00 0.23
N LYS A 125 -16.16 0.10 1.01
CA LYS A 125 -17.61 0.12 1.28
C LYS A 125 -18.07 1.39 2.00
N VAL A 126 -17.26 1.95 2.90
CA VAL A 126 -17.61 3.18 3.62
C VAL A 126 -17.19 4.46 2.89
N GLY A 127 -16.70 4.35 1.65
CA GLY A 127 -16.45 5.49 0.76
C GLY A 127 -15.05 6.11 0.89
N GLY A 128 -14.05 5.35 1.34
CA GLY A 128 -12.66 5.80 1.28
C GLY A 128 -12.22 6.10 -0.15
N ASN A 129 -11.46 7.18 -0.33
CA ASN A 129 -10.98 7.63 -1.63
C ASN A 129 -9.95 6.64 -2.20
N ILE A 130 -10.41 5.82 -3.14
CA ILE A 130 -9.62 4.76 -3.77
C ILE A 130 -8.42 5.29 -4.57
N ASP A 131 -8.54 6.51 -5.09
CA ASP A 131 -7.54 7.16 -5.95
C ASP A 131 -6.74 8.24 -5.20
N HIS A 132 -6.78 8.25 -3.85
CA HIS A 132 -5.96 9.17 -3.07
C HIS A 132 -4.48 9.03 -3.43
N ARG A 133 -3.80 10.17 -3.59
CA ARG A 133 -2.38 10.23 -3.91
C ARG A 133 -1.60 10.75 -2.71
N ASN A 134 -0.64 9.95 -2.23
CA ASN A 134 0.25 10.38 -1.16
C ASN A 134 1.28 11.42 -1.66
N LEU A 135 2.21 11.86 -0.79
CA LEU A 135 3.19 12.88 -1.16
C LEU A 135 4.16 12.45 -2.27
N PHE A 136 4.25 11.15 -2.57
CA PHE A 136 5.02 10.60 -3.69
C PHE A 136 4.19 10.45 -4.97
N GLY A 137 2.90 10.81 -4.93
CA GLY A 137 1.95 10.64 -6.03
C GLY A 137 1.38 9.24 -6.17
N MET A 138 1.73 8.30 -5.27
CA MET A 138 1.31 6.90 -5.30
C MET A 138 -0.15 6.75 -4.83
N THR A 139 -0.88 5.82 -5.45
CA THR A 139 -2.22 5.39 -5.01
C THR A 139 -2.17 4.01 -4.34
N ALA A 140 -3.32 3.57 -3.80
CA ALA A 140 -3.47 2.21 -3.29
C ALA A 140 -3.20 1.14 -4.36
N LEU A 141 -3.62 1.39 -5.61
CA LEU A 141 -3.37 0.49 -6.74
C LEU A 141 -1.87 0.41 -7.07
N SER A 142 -1.16 1.55 -7.07
CA SER A 142 0.30 1.57 -7.28
C SER A 142 1.04 0.79 -6.20
N GLU A 143 0.58 0.86 -4.94
CA GLU A 143 1.18 0.11 -3.81
C GLU A 143 0.95 -1.42 -3.96
N CYS A 144 -0.25 -1.84 -4.37
CA CYS A 144 -0.53 -3.25 -4.66
C CYS A 144 0.33 -3.77 -5.83
N ALA A 145 0.44 -3.00 -6.91
CA ALA A 145 1.24 -3.36 -8.07
C ALA A 145 2.73 -3.44 -7.75
N LEU A 146 3.24 -2.51 -6.93
CA LEU A 146 4.61 -2.51 -6.42
C LEU A 146 4.94 -3.75 -5.58
N ARG A 147 3.94 -4.43 -5.00
CA ARG A 147 4.11 -5.63 -4.16
C ARG A 147 3.72 -6.92 -4.86
N GLY A 148 3.26 -6.85 -6.11
CA GLY A 148 2.81 -8.01 -6.87
C GLY A 148 1.48 -8.59 -6.38
N TYR A 149 0.66 -7.80 -5.68
CA TYR A 149 -0.61 -8.23 -5.12
C TYR A 149 -1.72 -8.21 -6.18
N THR A 150 -1.62 -9.07 -7.20
CA THR A 150 -2.53 -9.11 -8.35
C THR A 150 -4.00 -9.16 -7.93
N HIS A 151 -4.34 -9.98 -6.93
CA HIS A 151 -5.72 -10.08 -6.44
C HIS A 151 -6.23 -8.76 -5.83
N LEU A 152 -5.36 -8.00 -5.15
CA LEU A 152 -5.75 -6.70 -4.59
C LEU A 152 -5.84 -5.62 -5.68
N CYS A 153 -5.00 -5.69 -6.72
CA CYS A 153 -5.17 -4.86 -7.91
C CYS A 153 -6.56 -5.11 -8.53
N GLN A 154 -6.98 -6.38 -8.64
CA GLN A 154 -8.30 -6.74 -9.13
C GLN A 154 -9.41 -6.13 -8.28
N VAL A 155 -9.37 -6.33 -6.96
CA VAL A 155 -10.38 -5.75 -6.06
C VAL A 155 -10.48 -4.23 -6.22
N LEU A 156 -9.35 -3.52 -6.32
CA LEU A 156 -9.35 -2.07 -6.47
C LEU A 156 -9.95 -1.63 -7.83
N LEU A 157 -9.57 -2.29 -8.93
CA LEU A 157 -10.10 -1.98 -10.26
C LEU A 157 -11.60 -2.29 -10.38
N GLU A 158 -12.06 -3.41 -9.81
CA GLU A 158 -13.49 -3.75 -9.74
C GLU A 158 -14.31 -2.74 -8.91
N ASN A 159 -13.66 -2.03 -7.98
CA ASN A 159 -14.25 -0.93 -7.21
C ASN A 159 -14.01 0.46 -7.84
N GLY A 160 -13.52 0.52 -9.08
CA GLY A 160 -13.43 1.74 -9.87
C GLY A 160 -12.15 2.54 -9.71
N ALA A 161 -11.07 1.94 -9.20
CA ALA A 161 -9.76 2.60 -9.19
C ALA A 161 -9.32 2.98 -10.62
N ILE A 162 -8.74 4.15 -10.79
CA ILE A 162 -8.21 4.58 -12.08
C ILE A 162 -6.86 3.90 -12.31
N ILE A 163 -6.77 3.13 -13.40
CA ILE A 163 -5.66 2.20 -13.64
C ILE A 163 -4.30 2.88 -13.90
N ASP A 164 -4.30 4.06 -14.54
CA ASP A 164 -3.08 4.72 -15.03
C ASP A 164 -2.72 6.00 -14.28
N ILE A 165 -3.12 6.17 -13.01
CA ILE A 165 -2.64 7.31 -12.21
C ILE A 165 -1.12 7.20 -12.02
N PRO A 166 -0.32 8.14 -12.54
CA PRO A 166 1.12 8.10 -12.36
C PRO A 166 1.52 8.68 -11.00
N ASP A 167 2.66 8.21 -10.48
CA ASP A 167 3.33 8.87 -9.36
C ASP A 167 4.10 10.12 -9.81
N ASN A 168 4.88 10.73 -8.91
CA ASN A 168 5.66 11.94 -9.21
C ASN A 168 6.84 11.71 -10.19
N HIS A 169 7.14 10.45 -10.54
CA HIS A 169 8.16 10.04 -11.52
C HIS A 169 7.54 9.56 -12.84
N LEU A 170 6.27 9.89 -13.06
CA LEU A 170 5.48 9.43 -14.21
C LEU A 170 5.36 7.90 -14.30
N GLN A 171 5.48 7.18 -13.17
CA GLN A 171 5.33 5.72 -13.14
C GLN A 171 3.89 5.34 -12.75
N THR A 172 3.19 4.68 -13.68
CA THR A 172 1.88 4.06 -13.45
C THR A 172 2.00 2.76 -12.62
N PRO A 173 0.89 2.18 -12.11
CA PRO A 173 0.91 0.86 -11.47
C PRO A 173 1.58 -0.22 -12.32
N LEU A 174 1.40 -0.20 -13.65
CA LEU A 174 2.06 -1.12 -14.57
C LEU A 174 3.59 -1.01 -14.50
N HIS A 175 4.13 0.21 -14.47
CA HIS A 175 5.57 0.44 -14.29
C HIS A 175 6.07 -0.12 -12.96
N LYS A 176 5.29 0.01 -11.88
CA LYS A 176 5.68 -0.54 -10.57
C LYS A 176 5.76 -2.06 -10.58
N ALA A 177 4.79 -2.73 -11.18
CA ALA A 177 4.80 -4.18 -11.35
C ALA A 177 5.99 -4.65 -12.19
N LEU A 178 6.26 -3.98 -13.32
CA LEU A 178 7.39 -4.30 -14.19
C LEU A 178 8.75 -4.04 -13.53
N TRP A 179 8.91 -2.92 -12.83
CA TRP A 179 10.13 -2.59 -12.11
C TRP A 179 10.47 -3.61 -11.02
N LYS A 180 9.44 -4.11 -10.32
CA LYS A 180 9.56 -5.16 -9.30
C LYS A 180 9.50 -6.58 -9.83
N GLN A 181 9.44 -6.75 -11.14
CA GLN A 181 9.47 -8.06 -11.80
C GLN A 181 8.30 -8.96 -11.41
N TYR A 182 7.08 -8.40 -11.38
CA TYR A 182 5.83 -9.13 -11.18
C TYR A 182 5.06 -9.26 -12.51
N PRO A 183 5.45 -10.17 -13.42
CA PRO A 183 4.86 -10.29 -14.75
C PRO A 183 3.38 -10.66 -14.71
N GLU A 184 2.91 -11.43 -13.72
CA GLU A 184 1.49 -11.78 -13.57
C GLU A 184 0.64 -10.56 -13.25
N THR A 185 1.13 -9.67 -12.37
CA THR A 185 0.46 -8.40 -12.07
C THR A 185 0.50 -7.46 -13.27
N ALA A 186 1.63 -7.37 -13.97
CA ALA A 186 1.75 -6.56 -15.18
C ALA A 186 0.79 -7.04 -16.28
N TYR A 187 0.72 -8.35 -16.53
CA TYR A 187 -0.22 -8.96 -17.46
C TYR A 187 -1.67 -8.60 -17.09
N TYR A 188 -2.04 -8.78 -15.81
CA TYR A 188 -3.39 -8.47 -15.35
C TYR A 188 -3.77 -6.98 -15.55
N LEU A 189 -2.85 -6.05 -15.24
CA LEU A 189 -3.09 -4.62 -15.44
C LEU A 189 -3.30 -4.30 -16.94
N LEU A 190 -2.52 -4.91 -17.83
CA LEU A 190 -2.67 -4.75 -19.28
C LEU A 190 -3.97 -5.35 -19.82
N ASP A 191 -4.34 -6.53 -19.34
CA ASP A 191 -5.61 -7.15 -19.67
C ASP A 191 -6.78 -6.26 -19.23
N SER A 192 -6.64 -5.63 -18.05
CA SER A 192 -7.59 -4.67 -17.47
C SER A 192 -7.58 -3.28 -18.13
N GLY A 193 -6.78 -3.05 -19.17
CA GLY A 193 -6.81 -1.84 -19.98
C GLY A 193 -5.81 -0.75 -19.57
N ALA A 194 -4.74 -1.10 -18.86
CA ALA A 194 -3.62 -0.16 -18.65
C ALA A 194 -3.02 0.25 -20.00
N ASP A 195 -2.65 1.52 -20.13
CA ASP A 195 -2.00 2.06 -21.33
C ASP A 195 -0.67 1.34 -21.61
N ALA A 196 -0.59 0.72 -22.79
CA ALA A 196 0.54 -0.09 -23.22
C ALA A 196 1.77 0.76 -23.64
N ASP A 197 1.59 2.06 -23.88
CA ASP A 197 2.62 2.99 -24.36
C ASP A 197 2.96 4.12 -23.38
N PHE A 198 2.32 4.18 -22.21
CA PHE A 198 2.62 5.20 -21.21
C PHE A 198 4.10 5.16 -20.84
N ALA A 199 4.85 6.22 -21.11
CA ALA A 199 6.29 6.25 -20.83
C ALA A 199 6.58 6.89 -19.46
N ASP A 200 7.53 6.32 -18.72
CA ASP A 200 8.03 6.93 -17.48
C ASP A 200 8.89 8.19 -17.73
N GLU A 201 9.38 8.84 -16.66
CA GLU A 201 10.21 10.05 -16.75
C GLU A 201 11.48 9.90 -17.61
N ASN A 202 11.95 8.68 -17.86
CA ASN A 202 13.11 8.38 -18.71
C ASN A 202 12.72 8.04 -20.16
N GLY A 203 11.43 8.12 -20.50
CA GLY A 203 10.87 7.69 -21.76
C GLY A 203 10.79 6.16 -21.89
N PHE A 204 10.90 5.42 -20.79
CA PHE A 204 10.86 3.96 -20.83
C PHE A 204 9.41 3.49 -20.88
N THR A 205 9.02 2.80 -21.95
CA THR A 205 7.66 2.25 -22.11
C THR A 205 7.56 0.85 -21.47
N PRO A 206 6.33 0.35 -21.21
CA PRO A 206 6.12 -0.98 -20.65
C PRO A 206 6.80 -2.09 -21.46
N ILE A 207 6.82 -1.98 -22.80
CA ILE A 207 7.45 -3.00 -23.66
C ILE A 207 8.97 -3.00 -23.56
N MET A 208 9.60 -1.85 -23.31
CA MET A 208 11.05 -1.80 -23.02
C MET A 208 11.36 -2.47 -21.68
N TRP A 209 10.55 -2.22 -20.64
CA TRP A 209 10.70 -2.86 -19.34
C TRP A 209 10.49 -4.39 -19.42
N ALA A 210 9.42 -4.85 -20.09
CA ALA A 210 9.13 -6.27 -20.27
C ALA A 210 10.22 -6.98 -21.09
N SER A 211 10.72 -6.31 -22.14
CA SER A 211 11.82 -6.82 -22.97
C SER A 211 13.13 -6.91 -22.20
N LYS A 212 13.44 -5.93 -21.34
CA LYS A 212 14.62 -5.94 -20.47
C LYS A 212 14.61 -7.11 -19.48
N TRP A 213 13.45 -7.42 -18.92
CA TRP A 213 13.31 -8.48 -17.91
C TRP A 213 13.00 -9.87 -18.48
N GLY A 214 12.72 -9.99 -19.77
CA GLY A 214 12.47 -11.30 -20.40
C GLY A 214 11.03 -11.79 -20.26
N PHE A 215 10.07 -10.88 -20.05
CA PHE A 215 8.66 -11.25 -19.84
C PHE A 215 7.92 -11.44 -21.17
N GLU A 216 8.14 -12.59 -21.81
CA GLU A 216 7.61 -12.93 -23.13
C GLU A 216 6.08 -12.73 -23.24
N GLU A 217 5.31 -13.25 -22.28
CA GLU A 217 3.84 -13.11 -22.30
C GLU A 217 3.39 -11.66 -22.11
N VAL A 218 4.12 -10.88 -21.32
CA VAL A 218 3.84 -9.45 -21.14
C VAL A 218 4.16 -8.69 -22.43
N VAL A 219 5.26 -9.02 -23.13
CA VAL A 219 5.58 -8.44 -24.44
C VAL A 219 4.48 -8.76 -25.46
N LYS A 220 3.99 -10.00 -25.50
CA LYS A 220 2.91 -10.41 -26.43
C LYS A 220 1.64 -9.60 -26.20
N ILE A 221 1.13 -9.52 -24.97
CA ILE A 221 -0.09 -8.74 -24.69
C ILE A 221 0.12 -7.23 -24.95
N LEU A 222 1.31 -6.68 -24.71
CA LEU A 222 1.61 -5.29 -25.07
C LEU A 222 1.48 -5.05 -26.58
N ILE A 223 2.01 -5.95 -27.40
CA ILE A 223 1.86 -5.89 -28.87
C ILE A 223 0.40 -6.02 -29.26
N GLU A 224 -0.34 -6.96 -28.66
CA GLU A 224 -1.78 -7.15 -28.92
C GLU A 224 -2.61 -5.90 -28.57
N LYS A 225 -2.21 -5.17 -27.51
CA LYS A 225 -2.83 -3.90 -27.10
C LYS A 225 -2.33 -2.70 -27.91
N GLY A 226 -1.47 -2.90 -28.90
CA GLY A 226 -1.04 -1.88 -29.85
C GLY A 226 0.19 -1.07 -29.43
N ALA A 227 1.01 -1.56 -28.48
CA ALA A 227 2.23 -0.88 -28.06
C ALA A 227 3.16 -0.59 -29.25
N ASN A 228 3.72 0.63 -29.28
CA ASN A 228 4.69 1.04 -30.28
C ASN A 228 6.06 0.38 -30.03
N VAL A 229 6.30 -0.74 -30.68
CA VAL A 229 7.56 -1.52 -30.61
C VAL A 229 8.81 -0.73 -31.04
N HIS A 230 8.64 0.38 -31.75
CA HIS A 230 9.73 1.21 -32.31
C HIS A 230 10.07 2.44 -31.46
N GLN A 231 9.28 2.75 -30.43
CA GLN A 231 9.59 3.86 -29.54
C GLN A 231 10.96 3.66 -28.88
N THR A 232 11.63 4.76 -28.59
CA THR A 232 12.91 4.78 -27.87
C THR A 232 12.82 5.65 -26.64
N SER A 233 13.53 5.24 -25.59
CA SER A 233 13.72 6.06 -24.39
C SER A 233 14.56 7.30 -24.69
N ILE A 234 14.67 8.21 -23.72
CA ILE A 234 15.50 9.43 -23.85
C ILE A 234 16.97 9.09 -24.17
N ARG A 235 17.45 7.90 -23.77
CA ARG A 235 18.80 7.41 -24.07
C ARG A 235 18.91 6.62 -25.38
N GLY A 236 17.86 6.65 -26.21
CA GLY A 236 17.80 5.93 -27.48
C GLY A 236 17.64 4.41 -27.35
N GLN A 237 17.33 3.88 -26.16
CA GLN A 237 17.12 2.44 -25.99
C GLN A 237 15.72 2.04 -26.48
N SER A 238 15.64 1.05 -27.37
CA SER A 238 14.40 0.42 -27.81
C SER A 238 14.15 -0.90 -27.09
N ALA A 239 12.94 -1.45 -27.21
CA ALA A 239 12.62 -2.78 -26.70
C ALA A 239 13.54 -3.87 -27.27
N LEU A 240 13.86 -3.79 -28.57
CA LEU A 240 14.78 -4.72 -29.24
C LEU A 240 16.20 -4.64 -28.65
N MET A 241 16.71 -3.42 -28.38
CA MET A 241 18.02 -3.23 -27.76
C MET A 241 18.07 -3.81 -26.34
N GLU A 242 17.02 -3.58 -25.53
CA GLU A 242 16.95 -4.12 -24.17
C GLU A 242 16.90 -5.67 -24.17
N ALA A 243 16.12 -6.28 -25.06
CA ALA A 243 16.11 -7.74 -25.23
C ALA A 243 17.47 -8.28 -25.68
N ALA A 244 18.13 -7.60 -26.63
CA ALA A 244 19.44 -8.00 -27.16
C ALA A 244 20.53 -7.92 -26.10
N ASN A 245 20.60 -6.81 -25.38
CA ASN A 245 21.57 -6.56 -24.30
C ASN A 245 21.47 -7.60 -23.17
N ARG A 246 20.29 -8.21 -23.00
CA ARG A 246 19.99 -9.19 -21.95
C ARG A 246 19.96 -10.64 -22.46
N GLY A 247 20.08 -10.86 -23.76
CA GLY A 247 20.09 -12.19 -24.37
C GLY A 247 18.71 -12.87 -24.47
N HIS A 248 17.61 -12.11 -24.46
CA HIS A 248 16.24 -12.64 -24.51
C HIS A 248 15.84 -13.00 -25.94
N VAL A 249 16.39 -14.10 -26.46
CA VAL A 249 16.28 -14.53 -27.87
C VAL A 249 14.84 -14.67 -28.37
N ASN A 250 13.93 -15.17 -27.53
CA ASN A 250 12.53 -15.33 -27.93
C ASN A 250 11.84 -13.98 -28.13
N ILE A 251 12.11 -13.00 -27.26
CA ILE A 251 11.60 -11.63 -27.41
C ILE A 251 12.17 -10.97 -28.66
N LEU A 252 13.46 -11.17 -28.96
CA LEU A 252 14.05 -10.69 -30.21
C LEU A 252 13.28 -11.20 -31.43
N LYS A 253 13.02 -12.51 -31.50
CA LYS A 253 12.25 -13.11 -32.59
C LYS A 253 10.84 -12.53 -32.69
N ILE A 254 10.17 -12.32 -31.56
CA ILE A 254 8.83 -11.70 -31.52
C ILE A 254 8.90 -10.29 -32.13
N LEU A 255 9.81 -9.45 -31.65
CA LEU A 255 9.94 -8.06 -32.10
C LEU A 255 10.39 -7.96 -33.57
N GLU A 256 11.35 -8.77 -34.00
CA GLU A 256 11.84 -8.82 -35.39
C GLU A 256 10.73 -9.21 -36.37
N SER A 257 9.88 -10.19 -36.01
CA SER A 257 8.78 -10.63 -36.87
C SER A 257 7.78 -9.51 -37.20
N ILE A 258 7.60 -8.56 -36.27
CA ILE A 258 6.71 -7.41 -36.46
C ILE A 258 7.37 -6.38 -37.37
N THR A 259 8.68 -6.16 -37.22
CA THR A 259 9.42 -5.17 -38.04
C THR A 259 9.47 -5.51 -39.53
N CYS A 260 9.45 -6.80 -39.89
CA CYS A 260 9.45 -7.24 -41.29
C CYS A 260 8.05 -7.20 -41.95
N SER A 261 6.98 -7.11 -41.16
CA SER A 261 5.59 -7.18 -41.64
C SER A 261 5.04 -5.83 -42.14
N SER A 262 5.77 -4.73 -41.87
CA SER A 262 5.38 -3.35 -42.17
C SER A 262 5.99 -2.80 -43.46
N CYS A 263 6.64 -3.66 -44.27
CA CYS A 263 7.37 -3.32 -45.50
C CYS A 263 6.58 -3.69 -46.77
#